data_AF-A0A601DCN4-F1
#
_entry.id   AF-A0A601DCN4-F1
#
_cell.length_a   1.000
_cell.length_b   1.000
_cell.length_c   1.000
_cell.angle_alpha   90.00
_cell.angle_beta   90.00
_cell.angle_gamma   90.00
#
_symmetry.space_group_name_H-M   'P 1'
#
loop_
_entity.id
_entity.type
_entity.pdbx_description
1 polymer ?
#
loop_
_entity_poly.entity_id
_entity_poly.type
_entity_poly.pdbx_seq_one_letter_code
_entity_poly.pdbx_strand_id
1 'polypeptide(L)'
;MTALNKQALREAAEKALSAMKRLLMMPNDELFDEALLNVDGDVDAANAFNLIAGPETMLALLDALEAAENNLIDSECHVAELEESLRDKQALLEALDNSLCEILPGTQYMDPPDGGSVTPLEQVHRMVADYRYRIAELEEKQRLIDICQGQGLEHRIAAEKRAESAEKRIAELESNEIREDGNQFLVVRHPGKTPAIKHCSGDLEEFLRHLIEQDPLVTIDIITHRHYGVGGQWVQDGDEHLHMMTAAGIGVKGE
;
A
#
# COMPACT_ATOMS: atom_id res chain seq x y z
N MET A 1 44.61 25.67 52.32
CA MET A 1 44.55 24.62 53.37
C MET A 1 45.35 23.44 52.89
N THR A 2 46.33 22.96 53.66
CA THR A 2 47.01 21.69 53.39
C THR A 2 45.98 20.57 53.51
N ALA A 3 45.85 19.74 52.48
CA ALA A 3 44.93 18.61 52.53
C ALA A 3 45.24 17.75 53.75
N LEU A 4 44.26 17.55 54.62
CA LEU A 4 44.40 16.73 55.82
C LEU A 4 44.84 15.31 55.40
N ASN A 5 45.98 14.85 55.91
CA ASN A 5 46.44 13.49 55.66
C ASN A 5 45.68 12.50 56.58
N LYS A 6 44.48 12.10 56.13
CA LYS A 6 43.59 11.19 56.87
C LYS A 6 44.24 9.84 57.18
N GLN A 7 45.10 9.34 56.30
CA GLN A 7 45.78 8.05 56.47
C GLN A 7 46.85 8.12 57.56
N ALA A 8 47.72 9.14 57.53
CA ALA A 8 48.75 9.32 58.56
C ALA A 8 48.15 9.57 59.94
N LEU A 9 47.05 10.34 60.01
CA LEU A 9 46.33 10.56 61.26
C LEU A 9 45.72 9.25 61.80
N ARG A 10 45.15 8.42 60.93
CA ARG A 10 44.60 7.11 61.30
C ARG A 10 45.68 6.16 61.84
N GLU A 11 46.82 6.06 61.16
CA GLU A 11 47.93 5.20 61.59
C GLU A 11 48.54 5.66 62.93
N ALA A 12 48.68 6.97 63.13
CA ALA A 12 49.12 7.53 64.41
C ALA A 12 48.11 7.24 65.53
N ALA A 13 46.81 7.39 65.26
CA ALA A 13 45.75 7.10 66.21
C ALA A 13 45.71 5.62 66.62
N GLU A 14 45.82 4.69 65.66
CA GLU A 14 45.81 3.25 65.92
C GLU A 14 47.03 2.81 66.75
N LYS A 15 48.23 3.34 66.45
CA LYS A 15 49.45 3.10 67.23
C LYS A 15 49.34 3.68 68.64
N ALA A 16 48.91 4.93 68.77
CA ALA A 16 48.72 5.58 70.07
C ALA A 16 47.67 4.87 70.92
N LEU A 17 46.56 4.42 70.32
CA LEU A 17 45.52 3.66 71.03
C LEU A 17 46.06 2.34 71.60
N SER A 18 46.89 1.63 70.84
CA SER A 18 47.54 0.40 71.32
C SER A 18 48.55 0.69 72.43
N ALA A 19 49.36 1.74 72.28
CA ALA A 19 50.36 2.15 73.24
C ALA A 19 49.75 2.63 74.57
N MET A 20 48.75 3.53 74.51
CA MET A 20 48.03 4.04 75.67
C MET A 20 47.35 2.92 76.47
N LYS A 21 46.80 1.90 75.78
CA LYS A 21 46.23 0.72 76.47
C LYS A 21 47.27 -0.07 77.24
N ARG A 22 48.48 -0.24 76.69
CA ARG A 22 49.59 -0.93 77.38
C ARG A 22 50.06 -0.14 78.60
N LEU A 23 50.25 1.18 78.43
CA LEU A 23 50.62 2.08 79.53
C LEU A 23 49.58 2.08 80.66
N LEU A 24 48.29 2.05 80.32
CA LEU A 24 47.19 2.01 81.29
C LEU A 24 47.12 0.68 82.07
N MET A 25 47.60 -0.42 81.49
CA MET A 25 47.64 -1.74 82.14
C MET A 25 48.91 -1.98 82.97
N MET A 26 49.80 -0.99 83.10
CA MET A 26 51.00 -1.12 83.93
C MET A 26 50.62 -1.17 85.42
N PRO A 27 51.13 -2.15 86.21
CA PRO A 27 50.90 -2.19 87.65
C PRO A 27 51.64 -1.04 88.36
N ASN A 28 51.00 -0.43 89.37
CA ASN A 28 51.53 0.75 90.06
C ASN A 28 52.68 0.46 91.05
N ASP A 29 52.94 -0.80 91.43
CA ASP A 29 53.88 -1.14 92.49
C ASP A 29 55.12 -1.91 91.99
N GLU A 30 56.27 -1.24 92.15
CA GLU A 30 57.69 -1.60 92.24
C GLU A 30 58.28 -2.83 91.49
N LEU A 31 59.29 -2.51 90.65
CA LEU A 31 60.20 -3.39 89.89
C LEU A 31 59.62 -4.06 88.64
N PHE A 32 59.31 -3.24 87.63
CA PHE A 32 59.22 -3.71 86.25
C PHE A 32 60.52 -3.38 85.52
N ASP A 33 61.05 -4.34 84.78
CA ASP A 33 62.13 -4.09 83.84
C ASP A 33 61.59 -3.19 82.72
N GLU A 34 61.79 -1.88 82.86
CA GLU A 34 61.39 -0.83 81.90
C GLU A 34 61.99 -1.04 80.50
N ALA A 35 63.02 -1.90 80.37
CA ALA A 35 63.58 -2.32 79.09
C ALA A 35 62.85 -3.54 78.46
N LEU A 36 62.07 -4.30 79.22
CA LEU A 36 61.30 -5.47 78.75
C LEU A 36 59.91 -5.08 78.21
N LEU A 37 59.38 -3.97 78.69
CA LEU A 37 58.15 -3.32 78.24
C LEU A 37 58.58 -2.05 77.50
N ASN A 38 58.22 -1.88 76.22
CA ASN A 38 58.62 -0.73 75.40
C ASN A 38 57.89 0.56 75.81
N VAL A 39 58.05 0.99 77.06
CA VAL A 39 57.33 2.13 77.68
C VAL A 39 57.69 3.42 76.99
N ASP A 40 58.98 3.68 76.74
CA ASP A 40 59.45 4.86 76.00
C ASP A 40 58.81 4.95 74.61
N GLY A 41 58.79 3.83 73.87
CA GLY A 41 58.17 3.79 72.55
C GLY A 41 56.64 3.93 72.58
N ASP A 42 55.99 3.52 73.67
CA ASP A 42 54.56 3.71 73.88
C ASP A 42 54.22 5.18 74.21
N VAL A 43 55.05 5.85 75.02
CA VAL A 43 54.95 7.28 75.30
C VAL A 43 55.22 8.10 74.04
N ASP A 44 56.22 7.72 73.23
CA ASP A 44 56.51 8.35 71.95
C ASP A 44 55.35 8.21 70.96
N ALA A 45 54.73 7.03 70.88
CA ALA A 45 53.55 6.82 70.03
C ALA A 45 52.36 7.68 70.47
N ALA A 46 52.13 7.81 71.79
CA ALA A 46 51.08 8.67 72.34
C ALA A 46 51.34 10.16 72.05
N ASN A 47 52.58 10.61 72.25
CA ASN A 47 52.98 11.99 71.98
C ASN A 47 52.94 12.34 70.49
N ALA A 48 53.34 11.41 69.61
CA ALA A 48 53.25 11.57 68.17
C ALA A 48 51.80 11.79 67.71
N PHE A 49 50.84 11.05 68.27
CA PHE A 49 49.42 11.29 68.00
C PHE A 49 48.96 12.65 68.53
N ASN A 50 49.32 13.05 69.75
CA ASN A 50 48.93 14.36 70.31
C ASN A 50 49.45 15.54 69.47
N LEU A 51 50.63 15.41 68.85
CA LEU A 51 51.18 16.41 67.93
C LEU A 51 50.42 16.48 66.60
N ILE A 52 50.02 15.32 66.06
CA ILE A 52 49.32 15.23 64.77
C ILE A 52 47.83 15.59 64.93
N ALA A 53 47.21 15.20 66.04
CA ALA A 53 45.80 15.41 66.38
C ALA A 53 45.59 16.70 67.19
N GLY A 54 46.30 17.77 66.83
CA GLY A 54 46.14 19.08 67.44
C GLY A 54 44.81 19.77 67.09
N PRO A 55 44.54 20.95 67.68
CA PRO A 55 43.30 21.72 67.46
C PRO A 55 43.00 22.00 65.98
N GLU A 56 44.02 22.32 65.19
CA GLU A 56 43.88 22.61 63.75
C GLU A 56 43.44 21.37 62.96
N THR A 57 43.99 20.20 63.31
CA THR A 57 43.61 18.92 62.70
C THR A 57 42.17 18.53 63.06
N MET A 58 41.76 18.76 64.31
CA MET A 58 40.39 18.49 64.77
C MET A 58 39.37 19.41 64.08
N LEU A 59 39.69 20.70 63.92
CA LEU A 59 38.85 21.64 63.16
C LEU A 59 38.75 21.23 61.69
N ALA A 60 39.87 20.86 61.06
CA ALA A 60 39.86 20.40 59.67
C ALA A 60 39.05 19.09 59.48
N LEU A 61 38.98 18.22 60.49
CA LEU A 61 38.11 17.04 60.48
C LEU A 61 36.64 17.42 60.59
N LEU A 62 36.28 18.39 61.44
CA LEU A 62 34.91 18.87 61.59
C LEU A 62 34.43 19.55 60.31
N ASP A 63 35.23 20.45 59.72
CA ASP A 63 34.91 21.11 58.45
C ASP A 63 34.72 20.08 57.32
N ALA A 64 35.58 19.05 57.29
CA ALA A 64 35.48 17.99 56.28
C ALA A 64 34.27 17.08 56.50
N LEU A 65 33.83 16.89 57.76
CA LEU A 65 32.62 16.13 58.09
C LEU A 65 31.38 16.92 57.69
N GLU A 66 31.30 18.19 58.06
CA GLU A 66 30.20 19.09 57.69
C GLU A 66 30.07 19.22 56.16
N ALA A 67 31.19 19.35 55.46
CA ALA A 67 31.19 19.34 53.99
C ALA A 67 30.68 18.00 53.42
N ALA A 68 31.06 16.86 54.02
CA ALA A 68 30.59 15.55 53.57
C ALA A 68 29.08 15.36 53.83
N GLU A 69 28.57 15.83 54.98
CA GLU A 69 27.15 15.80 55.32
C GLU A 69 26.32 16.65 54.37
N ASN A 70 26.76 17.88 54.07
CA ASN A 70 26.07 18.73 53.09
C ASN A 70 26.02 18.09 51.70
N ASN A 71 27.12 17.50 51.24
CA ASN A 71 27.15 16.77 49.97
C ASN A 71 26.23 15.54 49.97
N LEU A 72 26.10 14.85 51.11
CA LEU A 72 25.19 13.72 51.27
C LEU A 72 23.74 14.19 51.12
N ILE A 73 23.37 15.26 51.82
CA ILE A 73 22.03 15.86 51.76
C ILE A 73 21.69 16.29 50.33
N ASP A 74 22.61 16.98 49.64
CA ASP A 74 22.43 17.37 48.24
C ASP A 74 22.22 16.16 47.32
N SER A 75 23.01 15.10 47.55
CA SER A 75 22.90 13.85 46.77
C SER A 75 21.58 13.14 47.04
N GLU A 76 21.15 13.04 48.31
CA GLU A 76 19.87 12.45 48.69
C GLU A 76 18.69 13.22 48.10
N CYS A 77 18.75 14.55 48.11
CA CYS A 77 17.75 15.41 47.47
C CYS A 77 17.66 15.14 45.97
N HIS A 78 18.79 15.05 45.27
CA HIS A 78 18.80 14.76 43.84
C HIS A 78 18.28 13.34 43.52
N VAL A 79 18.61 12.35 44.35
CA VAL A 79 18.08 10.99 44.20
C VAL A 79 16.57 10.97 44.35
N ALA A 80 16.01 11.69 45.33
CA ALA A 80 14.57 11.78 45.52
C ALA A 80 13.86 12.40 44.30
N GLU A 81 14.43 13.45 43.69
CA GLU A 81 13.91 14.05 42.45
C GLU A 81 13.93 13.06 41.27
N LEU A 82 15.02 12.30 41.13
CA LEU A 82 15.14 11.28 40.09
C LEU A 82 14.12 10.14 40.28
N GLU A 83 13.90 9.71 41.52
CA GLU A 83 12.90 8.69 41.86
C GLU A 83 11.47 9.16 41.57
N GLU A 84 11.15 10.42 41.83
CA GLU A 84 9.88 11.03 41.44
C GLU A 84 9.71 11.03 39.92
N SER A 85 10.70 11.51 39.17
CA SER A 85 10.67 11.50 37.70
C SER A 85 10.53 10.09 37.12
N LEU A 86 11.15 9.09 37.76
CA LEU A 86 11.03 7.69 37.35
C LEU A 86 9.61 7.17 37.55
N ARG A 87 8.97 7.48 38.68
CA ARG A 87 7.57 7.12 38.96
C ARG A 87 6.62 7.76 37.95
N ASP A 88 6.80 9.03 37.64
CA ASP A 88 5.99 9.72 36.63
C ASP A 88 6.12 9.06 35.25
N LYS A 89 7.33 8.72 34.84
CA LYS A 89 7.57 8.01 33.56
C LYS A 89 6.93 6.62 33.55
N GLN A 90 6.97 5.90 34.66
CA GLN A 90 6.30 4.60 34.79
C GLN A 90 4.78 4.73 34.65
N ALA A 91 4.18 5.72 35.33
CA ALA A 91 2.75 6.00 35.21
C ALA A 91 2.34 6.38 33.77
N LEU A 92 3.17 7.16 33.07
CA LEU A 92 2.94 7.48 31.65
C LEU A 92 3.03 6.25 30.73
N LEU A 93 3.97 5.34 30.98
CA LEU A 93 4.09 4.08 30.22
C LEU A 93 2.86 3.19 30.42
N GLU A 94 2.39 3.04 31.67
CA GLU A 94 1.17 2.28 31.97
C GLU A 94 -0.07 2.91 31.33
N ALA A 95 -0.19 4.25 31.37
CA ALA A 95 -1.28 4.96 30.70
C ALA A 95 -1.25 4.76 29.19
N LEU A 96 -0.05 4.75 28.57
CA LEU A 96 0.11 4.47 27.15
C LEU A 96 -0.30 3.02 26.83
N ASP A 97 0.16 2.04 27.61
CA ASP A 97 -0.20 0.62 27.41
C ASP A 97 -1.71 0.40 27.54
N ASN A 98 -2.38 1.06 28.49
CA ASN A 98 -3.83 1.04 28.62
C ASN A 98 -4.52 1.66 27.38
N SER A 99 -4.03 2.81 26.92
CA SER A 99 -4.56 3.47 25.71
C SER A 99 -4.41 2.58 24.47
N LEU A 100 -3.28 1.87 24.35
CA LEU A 100 -3.07 0.91 23.26
C LEU A 100 -4.06 -0.25 23.36
N CYS A 101 -4.31 -0.78 24.56
CA CYS A 101 -5.30 -1.84 24.77
C CYS A 101 -6.71 -1.42 24.33
N GLU A 102 -7.10 -0.16 24.54
CA GLU A 102 -8.41 0.37 24.11
C GLU A 102 -8.56 0.46 22.59
N ILE A 103 -7.49 0.80 21.87
CA ILE A 103 -7.52 0.99 20.41
C ILE A 103 -7.44 -0.37 19.69
N LEU A 104 -6.83 -1.37 20.32
CA LEU A 104 -6.60 -2.66 19.69
C LEU A 104 -7.92 -3.43 19.46
N PRO A 105 -8.17 -3.95 18.24
CA PRO A 105 -9.44 -4.58 17.87
C PRO A 105 -9.68 -5.99 18.47
N GLY A 106 -9.11 -6.30 19.64
CA GLY A 106 -9.27 -7.57 20.37
C GLY A 106 -8.04 -8.49 20.35
N THR A 107 -8.10 -9.59 21.11
CA THR A 107 -6.97 -10.52 21.40
C THR A 107 -6.54 -11.39 20.22
N GLN A 108 -7.01 -11.14 18.99
CA GLN A 108 -6.67 -11.99 17.83
C GLN A 108 -5.17 -11.99 17.50
N TYR A 109 -4.43 -10.98 17.97
CA TYR A 109 -2.97 -10.88 17.87
C TYR A 109 -2.24 -11.21 19.20
N MET A 110 -2.97 -11.59 20.27
CA MET A 110 -2.42 -11.90 21.61
C MET A 110 -1.90 -13.32 21.74
N ASP A 111 -2.21 -14.21 20.81
CA ASP A 111 -1.81 -15.62 20.89
C ASP A 111 -0.64 -15.89 19.92
N PRO A 112 0.61 -15.69 20.36
CA PRO A 112 1.76 -16.31 19.74
C PRO A 112 1.53 -17.81 19.53
N PRO A 113 2.09 -18.40 18.46
CA PRO A 113 2.04 -19.84 18.24
C PRO A 113 2.62 -20.67 19.40
N ASP A 114 3.46 -20.05 20.24
CA ASP A 114 4.08 -20.56 21.45
C ASP A 114 3.27 -20.32 22.75
N GLY A 115 2.12 -19.64 22.68
CA GLY A 115 1.20 -19.46 23.83
C GLY A 115 1.67 -18.49 24.91
N GLY A 116 2.67 -17.64 24.64
CA GLY A 116 3.12 -16.57 25.54
C GLY A 116 2.22 -15.33 25.49
N SER A 117 2.30 -14.44 26.48
CA SER A 117 1.64 -13.14 26.41
C SER A 117 2.52 -12.12 25.66
N VAL A 118 1.90 -11.26 24.87
CA VAL A 118 2.56 -10.20 24.10
C VAL A 118 2.19 -8.85 24.69
N THR A 119 3.13 -7.90 24.74
CA THR A 119 2.82 -6.54 25.21
C THR A 119 1.91 -5.81 24.20
N PRO A 120 1.05 -4.86 24.63
CA PRO A 120 0.17 -4.11 23.74
C PRO A 120 0.91 -3.48 22.55
N LEU A 121 2.09 -2.89 22.78
CA LEU A 121 2.93 -2.30 21.74
C LEU A 121 3.37 -3.32 20.68
N GLU A 122 3.79 -4.52 21.09
CA GLU A 122 4.20 -5.56 20.16
C GLU A 122 3.02 -6.09 19.33
N GLN A 123 1.80 -6.05 19.86
CA GLN A 123 0.62 -6.36 19.06
C GLN A 123 0.38 -5.34 17.97
N VAL A 124 0.53 -4.05 18.29
CA VAL A 124 0.42 -2.97 17.30
C VAL A 124 1.45 -3.20 16.19
N HIS A 125 2.69 -3.58 16.51
CA HIS A 125 3.69 -3.92 15.50
C HIS A 125 3.25 -5.05 14.58
N ARG A 126 2.73 -6.15 15.14
CA ARG A 126 2.22 -7.29 14.36
C ARG A 126 1.04 -6.90 13.47
N MET A 127 0.09 -6.14 14.01
CA MET A 127 -1.07 -5.62 13.29
C MET A 127 -0.64 -4.70 12.14
N VAL A 128 0.32 -3.80 12.39
CA VAL A 128 0.86 -2.91 11.34
C VAL A 128 1.58 -3.71 10.26
N ALA A 129 2.29 -4.78 10.62
CA ALA A 129 2.93 -5.66 9.64
C ALA A 129 1.90 -6.38 8.75
N ASP A 130 0.83 -6.91 9.33
CA ASP A 130 -0.27 -7.54 8.56
C ASP A 130 -0.93 -6.53 7.62
N TYR A 131 -1.28 -5.34 8.11
CA TYR A 131 -1.87 -4.31 7.25
C TYR A 131 -0.94 -3.86 6.14
N ARG A 132 0.37 -3.72 6.40
CA ARG A 132 1.34 -3.41 5.33
C ARG A 132 1.36 -4.49 4.26
N TYR A 133 1.33 -5.76 4.64
CA TYR A 133 1.27 -6.86 3.67
C TYR A 133 -0.01 -6.81 2.84
N ARG A 134 -1.18 -6.64 3.49
CA ARG A 134 -2.48 -6.56 2.81
C ARG A 134 -2.58 -5.34 1.89
N ILE A 135 -2.04 -4.19 2.29
CA ILE A 135 -1.98 -3.00 1.44
C ILE A 135 -1.16 -3.30 0.18
N ALA A 136 0.03 -3.90 0.31
CA ALA A 136 0.85 -4.26 -0.83
C ALA A 136 0.13 -5.23 -1.79
N GLU A 137 -0.57 -6.24 -1.25
CA GLU A 137 -1.36 -7.18 -2.07
C GLU A 137 -2.51 -6.47 -2.81
N LEU A 138 -3.19 -5.54 -2.15
CA LEU A 138 -4.26 -4.75 -2.75
C LEU A 138 -3.74 -3.78 -3.82
N GLU A 139 -2.59 -3.16 -3.59
CA GLU A 139 -1.91 -2.32 -4.59
C GLU A 139 -1.52 -3.10 -5.83
N GLU A 140 -1.01 -4.34 -5.67
CA GLU A 140 -0.70 -5.21 -6.79
C GLU A 140 -1.97 -5.63 -7.57
N LYS A 141 -3.06 -5.96 -6.87
CA LYS A 141 -4.35 -6.24 -7.50
C LYS A 141 -4.88 -5.04 -8.27
N GLN A 142 -4.77 -3.83 -7.70
CA GLN A 142 -5.18 -2.60 -8.36
C GLN A 142 -4.36 -2.36 -9.63
N ARG A 143 -3.04 -2.56 -9.57
CA ARG A 143 -2.15 -2.45 -10.72
C ARG A 143 -2.56 -3.39 -11.86
N LEU A 144 -2.93 -4.64 -11.54
CA LEU A 144 -3.42 -5.60 -12.54
C LEU A 144 -4.75 -5.15 -13.17
N ILE A 145 -5.66 -4.61 -12.37
CA ILE A 145 -6.93 -4.06 -12.87
C ILE A 145 -6.67 -2.92 -13.85
N ASP A 146 -5.78 -1.98 -13.51
CA ASP A 146 -5.46 -0.83 -14.35
C ASP A 146 -4.85 -1.27 -15.71
N ILE A 147 -4.00 -2.29 -15.71
CA ILE A 147 -3.44 -2.89 -16.93
C ILE A 147 -4.56 -3.47 -17.81
N CYS A 148 -5.44 -4.29 -17.23
CA CYS A 148 -6.55 -4.89 -17.96
C CYS A 148 -7.51 -3.84 -18.53
N GLN A 149 -7.79 -2.78 -17.78
CA GLN A 149 -8.62 -1.67 -18.24
C GLN A 149 -7.95 -0.88 -19.37
N GLY A 150 -6.65 -0.63 -19.27
CA GLY A 150 -5.85 0.00 -20.33
C GLY A 150 -5.88 -0.81 -21.62
N GLN A 151 -5.66 -2.12 -21.54
CA GLN A 151 -5.74 -3.03 -22.70
C GLN A 151 -7.14 -3.03 -23.34
N GLY A 152 -8.20 -3.01 -22.53
CA GLY A 152 -9.58 -2.90 -23.02
C GLY A 152 -9.83 -1.58 -23.78
N LEU A 153 -9.26 -0.48 -23.32
CA LEU A 153 -9.36 0.83 -23.98
C LEU A 153 -8.64 0.83 -25.34
N GLU A 154 -7.43 0.25 -25.41
CA GLU A 154 -6.66 0.13 -26.66
C GLU A 154 -7.41 -0.69 -27.72
N HIS A 155 -8.00 -1.82 -27.32
CA HIS A 155 -8.81 -2.64 -28.22
C HIS A 155 -10.05 -1.89 -28.72
N ARG A 156 -10.72 -1.12 -27.86
CA ARG A 156 -11.84 -0.27 -28.26
C ARG A 156 -11.44 0.81 -29.26
N ILE A 157 -10.36 1.53 -29.00
CA ILE A 157 -9.83 2.57 -29.90
C ILE A 157 -9.46 1.95 -31.26
N ALA A 158 -8.83 0.76 -31.25
CA ALA A 158 -8.49 0.04 -32.47
C ALA A 158 -9.73 -0.44 -33.25
N ALA A 159 -10.80 -0.83 -32.56
CA ALA A 159 -12.07 -1.20 -33.18
C ALA A 159 -12.78 0.01 -33.78
N GLU A 160 -12.83 1.15 -33.08
CA GLU A 160 -13.39 2.40 -33.57
C GLU A 160 -12.67 2.90 -34.82
N LYS A 161 -11.32 2.89 -34.83
CA LYS A 161 -10.55 3.24 -36.03
C LYS A 161 -10.83 2.32 -37.23
N ARG A 162 -11.04 1.02 -36.99
CA ARG A 162 -11.43 0.07 -38.05
C ARG A 162 -12.84 0.36 -38.57
N ALA A 163 -13.78 0.67 -37.68
CA ALA A 163 -15.14 1.04 -38.06
C ALA A 163 -15.15 2.31 -38.91
N GLU A 164 -14.44 3.35 -38.49
CA GLU A 164 -14.32 4.60 -39.27
C GLU A 164 -13.68 4.37 -40.64
N SER A 165 -12.65 3.52 -40.73
CA SER A 165 -12.05 3.15 -42.01
C SER A 165 -13.01 2.34 -42.89
N ALA A 166 -13.82 1.48 -42.30
CA ALA A 166 -14.82 0.70 -43.03
C ALA A 166 -15.95 1.59 -43.54
N GLU A 167 -16.42 2.54 -42.73
CA GLU A 167 -17.42 3.55 -43.12
C GLU A 167 -16.93 4.41 -44.28
N LYS A 168 -15.67 4.91 -44.22
CA LYS A 168 -15.06 5.63 -45.34
C LYS A 168 -15.03 4.79 -46.62
N ARG A 169 -14.71 3.51 -46.50
CA ARG A 169 -14.68 2.59 -47.64
C ARG A 169 -16.07 2.29 -48.19
N ILE A 170 -17.09 2.18 -47.34
CA ILE A 170 -18.49 2.05 -47.76
C ILE A 170 -18.91 3.31 -48.51
N ALA A 171 -18.66 4.50 -47.97
CA ALA A 171 -18.99 5.76 -48.62
C ALA A 171 -18.29 5.94 -49.99
N GLU A 172 -17.04 5.49 -50.10
CA GLU A 172 -16.32 5.48 -51.38
C GLU A 172 -16.94 4.50 -52.39
N LEU A 173 -17.35 3.31 -51.93
CA LEU A 173 -18.04 2.33 -52.77
C LEU A 173 -19.42 2.82 -53.21
N GLU A 174 -20.18 3.47 -52.32
CA GLU A 174 -21.47 4.10 -52.64
C GLU A 174 -21.30 5.27 -53.61
N SER A 175 -20.24 6.08 -53.47
CA SER A 175 -19.96 7.16 -54.42
C SER A 175 -19.53 6.68 -55.80
N ASN A 176 -18.91 5.49 -55.87
CA ASN A 176 -18.52 4.84 -57.13
C ASN A 176 -19.64 3.94 -57.70
N GLU A 177 -20.80 3.90 -57.04
CA GLU A 177 -21.93 3.08 -57.45
C GLU A 177 -22.55 3.64 -58.75
N ILE A 178 -22.44 2.88 -59.83
CA ILE A 178 -23.14 3.15 -61.08
C ILE A 178 -24.57 2.67 -60.92
N ARG A 179 -25.52 3.59 -60.67
CA ARG A 179 -26.96 3.30 -60.73
C ARG A 179 -27.37 3.24 -62.19
N GLU A 180 -27.62 2.04 -62.70
CA GLU A 180 -28.33 1.88 -63.97
C GLU A 180 -29.81 2.23 -63.77
N ASP A 181 -30.14 3.52 -63.84
CA ASP A 181 -31.52 3.99 -63.94
C ASP A 181 -32.07 3.54 -65.32
N GLY A 182 -32.79 2.43 -65.36
CA GLY A 182 -33.40 1.94 -66.61
C GLY A 182 -33.74 0.45 -66.70
N ASN A 183 -33.34 -0.38 -65.74
CA ASN A 183 -33.58 -1.83 -65.80
C ASN A 183 -35.01 -2.21 -65.39
N GLN A 184 -35.99 -1.79 -66.20
CA GLN A 184 -37.37 -2.26 -66.18
C GLN A 184 -37.67 -2.95 -67.50
N PHE A 185 -38.27 -4.13 -67.43
CA PHE A 185 -38.77 -4.84 -68.61
C PHE A 185 -40.21 -5.30 -68.38
N LEU A 186 -40.94 -5.39 -69.46
CA LEU A 186 -42.35 -5.76 -69.48
C LEU A 186 -42.48 -7.17 -70.02
N VAL A 187 -43.24 -8.01 -69.32
CA VAL A 187 -43.67 -9.30 -69.85
C VAL A 187 -45.08 -9.13 -70.40
N VAL A 188 -45.21 -9.18 -71.73
CA VAL A 188 -46.47 -9.00 -72.45
C VAL A 188 -47.03 -10.36 -72.84
N ARG A 189 -48.27 -10.65 -72.42
CA ARG A 189 -48.96 -11.93 -72.66
C ARG A 189 -50.23 -11.70 -73.48
N HIS A 190 -50.26 -12.32 -74.65
CA HIS A 190 -51.45 -12.35 -75.51
C HIS A 190 -52.13 -13.73 -75.44
N PRO A 191 -53.47 -13.82 -75.38
CA PRO A 191 -54.17 -15.09 -75.32
C PRO A 191 -53.86 -15.96 -76.57
N GLY A 192 -53.35 -17.17 -76.33
CA GLY A 192 -52.99 -18.13 -77.38
C GLY A 192 -51.63 -17.91 -78.06
N LYS A 193 -50.83 -16.94 -77.61
CA LYS A 193 -49.46 -16.69 -78.10
C LYS A 193 -48.43 -16.87 -76.99
N THR A 194 -47.19 -17.16 -77.38
CA THR A 194 -46.05 -17.18 -76.46
C THR A 194 -45.82 -15.79 -75.88
N PRO A 195 -45.56 -15.63 -74.57
CA PRO A 195 -45.20 -14.36 -73.96
C PRO A 195 -44.00 -13.72 -74.67
N ALA A 196 -43.91 -12.40 -74.63
CA ALA A 196 -42.79 -11.63 -75.15
C ALA A 196 -42.26 -10.68 -74.07
N ILE A 197 -40.94 -10.61 -73.95
CA ILE A 197 -40.25 -9.66 -73.08
C ILE A 197 -39.94 -8.41 -73.90
N LYS A 198 -40.32 -7.23 -73.41
CA LYS A 198 -40.07 -5.95 -74.07
C LYS A 198 -39.41 -4.95 -73.14
N HIS A 199 -38.40 -4.25 -73.66
CA HIS A 199 -37.77 -3.12 -72.99
C HIS A 199 -38.45 -1.81 -73.44
N CYS A 200 -38.87 -0.99 -72.48
CA CYS A 200 -39.41 0.33 -72.77
C CYS A 200 -38.30 1.34 -72.99
N SER A 201 -38.12 1.80 -74.23
CA SER A 201 -37.33 3.00 -74.54
C SER A 201 -38.29 4.16 -74.84
N GLY A 202 -38.76 4.89 -73.82
CA GLY A 202 -39.69 6.01 -73.97
C GLY A 202 -40.70 6.13 -72.83
N ASP A 203 -41.76 6.92 -73.03
CA ASP A 203 -42.84 7.08 -72.05
C ASP A 203 -43.66 5.78 -71.90
N LEU A 204 -43.65 5.22 -70.69
CA LEU A 204 -44.26 3.93 -70.37
C LEU A 204 -45.78 3.95 -70.58
N GLU A 205 -46.44 5.07 -70.29
CA GLU A 205 -47.89 5.17 -70.39
C GLU A 205 -48.38 5.13 -71.84
N GLU A 206 -47.68 5.79 -72.77
CA GLU A 206 -48.01 5.73 -74.19
C GLU A 206 -47.83 4.31 -74.75
N PHE A 207 -46.74 3.64 -74.36
CA PHE A 207 -46.47 2.28 -74.80
C PHE A 207 -47.51 1.27 -74.29
N LEU A 208 -47.89 1.36 -73.01
CA LEU A 208 -48.94 0.52 -72.43
C LEU A 208 -50.30 0.77 -73.10
N ARG A 209 -50.63 2.04 -73.39
CA ARG A 209 -51.87 2.41 -74.08
C ARG A 209 -51.92 1.81 -75.48
N HIS A 210 -50.82 1.88 -76.23
CA HIS A 210 -50.74 1.32 -77.58
C HIS A 210 -50.91 -0.21 -77.58
N LEU A 211 -50.35 -0.91 -76.59
CA LEU A 211 -50.51 -2.37 -76.46
C LEU A 211 -51.94 -2.78 -76.12
N ILE A 212 -52.59 -2.06 -75.20
CA ILE A 212 -53.97 -2.35 -74.78
C ILE A 212 -54.97 -1.98 -75.88
N GLU A 213 -54.72 -0.92 -76.66
CA GLU A 213 -55.55 -0.56 -77.82
C GLU A 213 -55.48 -1.62 -78.94
N GLN A 214 -54.32 -2.24 -79.14
CA GLN A 214 -54.15 -3.29 -80.16
C GLN A 214 -54.78 -4.63 -79.75
N ASP A 215 -54.75 -4.97 -78.46
CA ASP A 215 -55.36 -6.19 -77.93
C ASP A 215 -55.95 -5.94 -76.54
N PRO A 216 -57.28 -5.76 -76.42
CA PRO A 216 -57.94 -5.47 -75.14
C PRO A 216 -57.83 -6.58 -74.09
N LEU A 217 -57.44 -7.79 -74.49
CA LEU A 217 -57.28 -8.95 -73.61
C LEU A 217 -55.80 -9.21 -73.23
N VAL A 218 -54.88 -8.31 -73.59
CA VAL A 218 -53.46 -8.42 -73.24
C VAL A 218 -53.24 -8.30 -71.73
N THR A 219 -52.40 -9.18 -71.17
CA THR A 219 -51.94 -9.08 -69.77
C THR A 219 -50.49 -8.64 -69.75
N ILE A 220 -50.17 -7.62 -68.94
CA ILE A 220 -48.83 -7.04 -68.87
C ILE A 220 -48.34 -7.08 -67.43
N ASP A 221 -47.19 -7.71 -67.21
CA ASP A 221 -46.50 -7.70 -65.92
C ASP A 221 -45.28 -6.78 -66.01
N ILE A 222 -45.22 -5.80 -65.11
CA ILE A 222 -44.09 -4.87 -65.01
C ILE A 222 -43.11 -5.44 -64.00
N ILE A 223 -41.93 -5.85 -64.46
CA ILE A 223 -40.87 -6.34 -63.61
C ILE A 223 -39.81 -5.26 -63.50
N THR A 224 -39.62 -4.78 -62.27
CA THR A 224 -38.60 -3.78 -61.95
C THR A 224 -37.49 -4.47 -61.16
N HIS A 225 -36.24 -4.30 -61.58
CA HIS A 225 -35.10 -4.75 -60.77
C HIS A 225 -34.83 -3.70 -59.68
N ARG A 226 -34.64 -4.14 -58.43
CA ARG A 226 -33.86 -3.36 -57.46
C ARG A 226 -32.41 -3.77 -57.60
N HIS A 227 -31.50 -2.83 -57.83
CA HIS A 227 -30.07 -3.11 -57.89
C HIS A 227 -29.47 -3.36 -56.49
N TYR A 228 -28.37 -4.12 -56.55
CA TYR A 228 -27.41 -4.51 -55.54
C TYR A 228 -27.01 -3.42 -54.57
N GLY A 229 -26.99 -3.78 -53.28
CA GLY A 229 -26.16 -3.16 -52.25
C GLY A 229 -25.40 -4.26 -51.50
N VAL A 230 -24.57 -3.88 -50.53
CA VAL A 230 -23.59 -4.70 -49.76
C VAL A 230 -24.18 -5.94 -49.03
N GLY A 231 -25.48 -6.23 -49.19
CA GLY A 231 -26.20 -7.40 -48.67
C GLY A 231 -26.46 -8.55 -49.65
N GLY A 232 -26.04 -8.46 -50.93
CA GLY A 232 -25.95 -9.61 -51.84
C GLY A 232 -27.21 -10.47 -51.97
N GLN A 233 -28.37 -9.87 -52.22
CA GLN A 233 -29.59 -10.62 -52.51
C GLN A 233 -29.76 -10.73 -54.03
N TRP A 234 -29.87 -11.97 -54.53
CA TRP A 234 -29.95 -12.28 -55.96
C TRP A 234 -31.18 -11.63 -56.61
N VAL A 235 -30.92 -10.99 -57.76
CA VAL A 235 -31.93 -10.35 -58.60
C VAL A 235 -32.06 -11.21 -59.86
N GLN A 236 -33.26 -11.72 -60.14
CA GLN A 236 -33.55 -12.39 -61.41
C GLN A 236 -33.45 -11.35 -62.51
N ASP A 237 -32.55 -11.50 -63.47
CA ASP A 237 -32.49 -10.69 -64.70
C ASP A 237 -33.59 -11.13 -65.71
N GLY A 238 -33.76 -10.37 -66.80
CA GLY A 238 -34.76 -10.69 -67.84
C GLY A 238 -34.52 -12.04 -68.52
N ASP A 239 -33.26 -12.45 -68.64
CA ASP A 239 -32.85 -13.72 -69.24
C ASP A 239 -33.05 -14.90 -68.28
N GLU A 240 -32.81 -14.73 -66.98
CA GLU A 240 -33.09 -15.70 -65.92
C GLU A 240 -34.60 -15.93 -65.78
N HIS A 241 -35.40 -14.86 -65.89
CA HIS A 241 -36.86 -14.99 -65.95
C HIS A 241 -37.29 -15.77 -67.19
N LEU A 242 -36.68 -15.52 -68.34
CA LEU A 242 -36.92 -16.25 -69.58
C LEU A 242 -36.59 -17.75 -69.44
N HIS A 243 -35.47 -18.08 -68.79
CA HIS A 243 -35.06 -19.46 -68.49
C HIS A 243 -36.06 -20.14 -67.53
N MET A 244 -36.53 -19.46 -66.49
CA MET A 244 -37.54 -20.01 -65.59
C MET A 244 -38.88 -20.26 -66.27
N MET A 245 -39.36 -19.34 -67.12
CA MET A 245 -40.60 -19.52 -67.87
C MET A 245 -40.49 -20.70 -68.84
N THR A 246 -39.33 -20.84 -69.50
CA THR A 246 -39.04 -21.98 -70.37
C THR A 246 -38.98 -23.29 -69.59
N ALA A 247 -38.35 -23.30 -68.40
CA ALA A 247 -38.31 -24.45 -67.50
C ALA A 247 -39.70 -24.85 -66.96
N ALA A 248 -40.61 -23.89 -66.82
CA ALA A 248 -42.02 -24.12 -66.47
C ALA A 248 -42.87 -24.61 -67.66
N GLY A 249 -42.26 -24.86 -68.84
CA GLY A 249 -42.95 -25.34 -70.04
C GLY A 249 -43.69 -24.27 -70.83
N ILE A 250 -43.46 -22.99 -70.52
CA ILE A 250 -44.04 -21.85 -71.22
C ILE A 250 -43.05 -21.44 -72.32
N GLY A 251 -43.38 -21.66 -73.58
CA GLY A 251 -42.55 -21.19 -74.69
C GLY A 251 -42.55 -19.65 -74.72
N VAL A 252 -41.38 -19.02 -74.71
CA VAL A 252 -41.22 -17.56 -74.76
C VAL A 252 -40.26 -17.21 -75.89
N LYS A 253 -40.48 -16.08 -76.57
CA LYS A 253 -39.52 -15.52 -77.54
C LYS A 253 -38.83 -14.32 -76.91
N GLY A 254 -37.50 -14.35 -76.85
CA GLY A 254 -36.69 -13.15 -76.63
C GLY A 254 -36.67 -12.31 -77.91
N GLU A 255 -36.80 -10.99 -77.77
CA GLU A 255 -36.50 -10.01 -78.83
C GLU A 255 -35.13 -9.40 -78.59
#